data_AF-A0A1W1C2Z6-F1
#
_entry.id   AF-A0A1W1C2Z6-F1
#
_cell.length_a   1.000
_cell.length_b   1.000
_cell.length_c   1.000
_cell.angle_alpha   90.00
_cell.angle_beta   90.00
_cell.angle_gamma   90.00
#
_symmetry.space_group_name_H-M   'P 1'
#
loop_
_entity.id
_entity.type
_entity.pdbx_description
1 polymer ?
#
loop_
_entity_poly.entity_id
_entity_poly.type
_entity_poly.pdbx_seq_one_letter_code
_entity_poly.pdbx_strand_id
1 'polypeptide(L)'
;MKSEKLKVSRGFTLIEVIMSVLIVSIVVMGAMKLQNKNRDMAVYISQRGNSELDNSLYLVKKTYRYDKDEKDAYEILRDEFNIKDDESREALKAITKKINITEDEDIPISVEEGATPIFTFYTNEILLKGKYPARYYNFK
;
A
#
# COMPACT_ATOMS: atom_id res chain seq x y z
N MET A 1 37.49 -66.19 -29.23
CA MET A 1 36.03 -66.14 -28.99
C MET A 1 35.76 -64.95 -28.09
N LYS A 2 35.25 -63.82 -28.61
CA LYS A 2 34.94 -62.61 -27.82
C LYS A 2 33.48 -62.68 -27.36
N SER A 3 33.26 -62.66 -26.05
CA SER A 3 31.92 -62.56 -25.44
C SER A 3 31.52 -61.08 -25.41
N GLU A 4 30.55 -60.70 -26.24
CA GLU A 4 29.89 -59.39 -26.14
C GLU A 4 28.99 -59.37 -24.90
N LYS A 5 29.30 -58.49 -23.95
CA LYS A 5 28.40 -58.19 -22.83
C LYS A 5 27.28 -57.28 -23.33
N LEU A 6 26.09 -57.83 -23.47
CA LEU A 6 24.85 -57.08 -23.70
C LEU A 6 24.62 -56.09 -22.56
N LYS A 7 24.61 -54.79 -22.90
CA LYS A 7 24.35 -53.69 -21.97
C LYS A 7 22.83 -53.54 -21.82
N VAL A 8 22.27 -54.09 -20.76
CA VAL A 8 20.83 -53.98 -20.46
C VAL A 8 20.53 -52.55 -19.97
N SER A 9 19.86 -51.74 -20.79
CA SER A 9 19.25 -50.49 -20.30
C SER A 9 17.92 -50.83 -19.61
N ARG A 10 17.81 -50.56 -18.31
CA ARG A 10 16.53 -50.65 -17.61
C ARG A 10 15.64 -49.50 -18.07
N GLY A 11 14.50 -49.81 -18.69
CA GLY A 11 13.46 -48.82 -18.98
C GLY A 11 12.75 -48.37 -17.71
N PHE A 12 12.14 -47.19 -17.75
CA PHE A 12 11.33 -46.66 -16.66
C PHE A 12 10.11 -47.56 -16.39
N THR A 13 9.77 -47.75 -15.12
CA THR A 13 8.56 -48.50 -14.75
C THR A 13 7.32 -47.60 -14.80
N LEU A 14 6.15 -48.17 -15.09
CA LEU A 14 4.89 -47.41 -15.15
C LEU A 14 4.62 -46.62 -13.85
N ILE A 15 4.91 -47.23 -12.70
CA ILE A 15 4.73 -46.58 -11.39
C ILE A 15 5.65 -45.36 -11.22
N GLU A 16 6.88 -45.44 -11.72
CA GLU A 16 7.86 -44.35 -11.67
C GLU A 16 7.42 -43.17 -12.53
N VAL A 17 6.84 -43.44 -13.71
CA VAL A 17 6.27 -42.40 -14.57
C VAL A 17 5.08 -41.73 -13.89
N ILE A 18 4.17 -42.50 -13.28
CA ILE A 18 3.00 -41.96 -12.56
C ILE A 18 3.43 -41.10 -11.37
N MET A 19 4.38 -41.58 -10.57
CA MET A 19 4.91 -40.83 -9.43
C MET A 19 5.60 -39.54 -9.86
N SER A 20 6.36 -39.58 -10.97
CA SER A 20 7.00 -38.39 -11.52
C SER A 20 5.97 -37.33 -11.93
N VAL A 21 4.90 -37.73 -12.62
CA VAL A 21 3.82 -36.82 -13.02
C VAL A 21 3.11 -36.22 -11.80
N LEU A 22 2.83 -37.02 -10.77
CA LEU A 22 2.23 -36.54 -9.52
C LEU A 22 3.10 -35.49 -8.82
N ILE A 23 4.40 -35.75 -8.68
CA ILE A 23 5.34 -34.83 -8.03
C ILE A 23 5.41 -33.52 -8.83
N VAL A 24 5.59 -33.59 -10.15
CA VAL A 24 5.64 -32.40 -11.02
C VAL A 24 4.36 -31.59 -10.89
N SER A 25 3.19 -32.24 -10.86
CA SER A 25 1.90 -31.55 -10.74
C SER A 25 1.79 -30.77 -9.43
N ILE A 26 2.20 -31.36 -8.30
CA ILE A 26 2.20 -30.69 -6.99
C ILE A 26 3.14 -29.49 -7.00
N VAL A 27 4.35 -29.65 -7.54
CA VAL A 27 5.34 -28.57 -7.63
C VAL A 27 4.83 -27.42 -8.50
N VAL A 28 4.24 -27.72 -9.66
CA VAL A 28 3.65 -26.69 -10.55
C VAL A 28 2.53 -25.95 -9.85
N MET A 29 1.60 -26.66 -9.19
CA MET A 29 0.52 -26.02 -8.41
C MET A 29 1.07 -25.12 -7.29
N GLY A 30 2.09 -25.59 -6.57
CA GLY A 30 2.76 -24.81 -5.52
C GLY A 30 3.41 -23.54 -6.08
N ALA A 31 4.14 -23.67 -7.20
CA ALA A 31 4.79 -22.55 -7.88
C ALA A 31 3.77 -21.53 -8.40
N MET A 32 2.68 -21.97 -9.05
CA MET A 32 1.61 -21.09 -9.52
C MET A 32 0.95 -20.31 -8.38
N LYS A 33 0.70 -20.96 -7.24
CA LYS A 33 0.13 -20.30 -6.06
C LYS A 33 1.07 -19.21 -5.51
N LEU A 34 2.37 -19.47 -5.47
CA LEU A 34 3.37 -18.47 -5.06
C LEU A 34 3.45 -17.31 -6.05
N GLN A 35 3.46 -17.60 -7.36
CA GLN A 35 3.49 -16.59 -8.40
C GLN A 35 2.25 -15.67 -8.34
N ASN A 36 1.06 -16.25 -8.16
CA ASN A 36 -0.18 -15.47 -8.03
C ASN A 36 -0.15 -14.56 -6.81
N LYS A 37 0.27 -15.08 -5.65
CA LYS A 37 0.43 -14.26 -4.44
C LYS A 37 1.43 -13.12 -4.63
N ASN A 38 2.57 -13.39 -5.29
CA ASN A 38 3.57 -12.37 -5.56
C ASN A 38 3.03 -11.28 -6.50
N ARG A 39 2.25 -11.68 -7.52
CA ARG A 39 1.58 -10.74 -8.42
C ARG A 39 0.57 -9.87 -7.67
N ASP A 40 -0.29 -10.48 -6.87
CA ASP A 40 -1.31 -9.76 -6.09
C ASP A 40 -0.65 -8.77 -5.11
N MET A 41 0.45 -9.19 -4.48
CA MET A 41 1.24 -8.34 -3.59
C MET A 41 1.89 -7.17 -4.35
N ALA A 42 2.47 -7.41 -5.52
CA ALA A 42 3.06 -6.36 -6.34
C ALA A 42 1.99 -5.33 -6.78
N VAL A 43 0.81 -5.80 -7.18
CA VAL A 43 -0.34 -4.95 -7.50
C VAL A 43 -0.79 -4.16 -6.26
N TYR A 44 -0.89 -4.81 -5.10
CA TYR A 44 -1.24 -4.14 -3.85
C TYR A 44 -0.25 -3.03 -3.49
N ILE A 45 1.06 -3.30 -3.54
CA ILE A 45 2.11 -2.32 -3.23
C ILE A 45 2.03 -1.13 -4.19
N SER A 46 1.88 -1.40 -5.49
CA SER A 46 1.75 -0.33 -6.49
C SER A 46 0.50 0.51 -6.28
N GLN A 47 -0.67 -0.12 -6.07
CA GLN A 47 -1.92 0.61 -5.84
C GLN A 47 -1.88 1.40 -4.53
N ARG A 48 -1.30 0.84 -3.47
CA ARG A 48 -1.13 1.54 -2.21
C ARG A 48 -0.18 2.73 -2.37
N GLY A 49 0.97 2.54 -3.01
CA GLY A 49 1.94 3.61 -3.27
C GLY A 49 1.33 4.78 -4.05
N ASN A 50 0.58 4.50 -5.11
CA ASN A 50 -0.16 5.53 -5.84
C ASN A 50 -1.16 6.25 -4.93
N SER A 51 -1.87 5.52 -4.07
CA SER A 51 -2.82 6.15 -3.15
C SER A 51 -2.15 7.05 -2.12
N GLU A 52 -0.95 6.70 -1.65
CA GLU A 52 -0.16 7.58 -0.75
C GLU A 52 0.30 8.85 -1.46
N LEU A 53 0.64 8.77 -2.75
CA LEU A 53 0.93 9.96 -3.56
C LEU A 53 -0.31 10.86 -3.68
N ASP A 54 -1.48 10.29 -3.96
CA ASP A 54 -2.75 11.04 -3.99
C ASP A 54 -3.05 11.68 -2.63
N ASN A 55 -2.83 10.94 -1.54
CA ASN A 55 -3.05 11.43 -0.18
C ASN A 55 -2.15 12.63 0.17
N SER A 56 -0.92 12.66 -0.36
CA SER A 56 0.03 13.76 -0.13
C SER A 56 -0.48 15.12 -0.64
N LEU A 57 -1.35 15.11 -1.65
CA LEU A 57 -1.97 16.33 -2.21
C LEU A 57 -2.90 17.04 -1.21
N TYR A 58 -3.32 16.35 -0.16
CA TYR A 58 -4.19 16.88 0.89
C TYR A 58 -3.40 17.35 2.11
N LEU A 59 -2.07 17.30 2.11
CA LEU A 59 -1.23 17.72 3.25
C LEU A 59 -0.89 19.21 3.20
N VAL A 60 -1.92 20.04 3.05
CA VAL A 60 -1.81 21.50 3.01
C VAL A 60 -2.65 22.13 4.11
N LYS A 61 -2.31 23.38 4.49
CA LYS A 61 -3.00 24.08 5.59
C LYS A 61 -4.50 24.23 5.34
N LYS A 62 -4.90 24.37 4.08
CA LYS A 62 -6.30 24.53 3.70
C LYS A 62 -7.16 23.31 4.04
N THR A 63 -6.59 22.10 4.03
CA THR A 63 -7.30 20.84 4.32
C THR A 63 -7.95 20.84 5.69
N TYR A 64 -7.33 21.51 6.68
CA TYR A 64 -7.84 21.60 8.05
C TYR A 64 -9.23 22.26 8.17
N ARG A 65 -9.72 22.91 7.11
CA ARG A 65 -11.03 23.58 7.08
C ARG A 65 -12.18 22.65 6.68
N TYR A 66 -11.89 21.42 6.29
CA TYR A 66 -12.83 20.51 5.63
C TYR A 66 -13.09 19.23 6.44
N ASP A 67 -13.23 19.34 7.77
CA ASP A 67 -13.57 18.18 8.60
C ASP A 67 -14.93 17.59 8.20
N LYS A 68 -14.96 16.27 7.99
CA LYS A 68 -16.11 15.45 7.55
C LYS A 68 -16.61 15.76 6.14
N ASP A 69 -15.91 16.59 5.39
CA ASP A 69 -16.22 16.90 4.01
C ASP A 69 -15.50 15.97 3.03
N GLU A 70 -16.08 15.86 1.83
CA GLU A 70 -15.46 15.21 0.68
C GLU A 70 -15.00 16.30 -0.30
N LYS A 71 -13.72 16.25 -0.66
CA LYS A 71 -13.08 17.27 -1.50
C LYS A 71 -12.19 16.64 -2.56
N ASP A 72 -12.18 17.26 -3.73
CA ASP A 72 -11.23 16.91 -4.78
C ASP A 72 -9.88 17.64 -4.58
N ALA A 73 -8.80 17.08 -5.12
CA ALA A 73 -7.46 17.63 -4.92
C ALA A 73 -7.31 19.02 -5.56
N TYR A 74 -8.09 19.33 -6.61
CA TYR A 74 -8.08 20.65 -7.23
C TYR A 74 -8.68 21.71 -6.30
N GLU A 75 -9.82 21.43 -5.65
CA GLU A 75 -10.42 22.31 -4.63
C GLU A 75 -9.45 22.64 -3.50
N ILE A 76 -8.63 21.66 -3.10
CA ILE A 76 -7.64 21.82 -2.04
C ILE A 76 -6.44 22.66 -2.51
N LEU A 77 -5.91 22.40 -3.70
CA LEU A 77 -4.64 22.97 -4.17
C LEU A 77 -4.76 24.27 -4.95
N ARG A 78 -5.91 24.58 -5.55
CA ARG A 78 -6.09 25.74 -6.46
C ARG A 78 -5.75 27.11 -5.88
N ASP A 79 -5.74 27.25 -4.55
CA ASP A 79 -5.42 28.51 -3.89
C ASP A 79 -3.90 28.65 -3.61
N GLU A 80 -3.17 27.54 -3.59
CA GLU A 80 -1.72 27.50 -3.34
C GLU A 80 -0.91 27.33 -4.63
N PHE A 81 -1.50 26.71 -5.66
CA PHE A 81 -0.84 26.42 -6.93
C PHE A 81 -1.61 27.00 -8.12
N ASN A 82 -0.87 27.61 -9.05
CA ASN A 82 -1.43 28.16 -10.29
C ASN A 82 -1.60 27.07 -11.36
N ILE A 83 -2.70 26.32 -11.30
CA ILE A 83 -2.99 25.19 -12.20
C ILE A 83 -3.72 25.71 -13.44
N LYS A 84 -2.94 26.06 -14.48
CA LYS A 84 -3.47 26.61 -15.74
C LYS A 84 -3.89 25.55 -16.73
N ASP A 85 -3.17 24.44 -16.75
CA ASP A 85 -3.38 23.35 -17.68
C ASP A 85 -4.69 22.59 -17.37
N ASP A 86 -5.49 22.35 -18.41
CA ASP A 86 -6.81 21.73 -18.28
C ASP A 86 -6.70 20.24 -17.97
N GLU A 87 -5.70 19.53 -18.53
CA GLU A 87 -5.47 18.11 -18.27
C GLU A 87 -5.13 17.89 -16.79
N SER A 88 -4.21 18.70 -16.25
CA SER A 88 -3.84 18.68 -14.84
C SER A 88 -5.03 19.00 -13.92
N ARG A 89 -5.88 19.95 -14.33
CA ARG A 89 -7.08 20.31 -13.57
C ARG A 89 -8.06 19.14 -13.48
N GLU A 90 -8.35 18.49 -14.60
CA GLU A 90 -9.26 17.35 -14.64
C GLU A 90 -8.67 16.12 -13.91
N ALA A 91 -7.35 15.90 -14.02
CA ALA A 91 -6.67 14.86 -13.25
C ALA A 91 -6.81 15.07 -11.73
N LEU A 92 -6.64 16.30 -11.25
CA LEU A 92 -6.79 16.63 -9.83
C LEU A 92 -8.24 16.53 -9.34
N LYS A 93 -9.22 16.90 -10.18
CA LYS A 93 -10.65 16.73 -9.85
C LYS A 93 -11.07 15.26 -9.72
N ALA A 94 -10.42 14.37 -10.46
CA ALA A 94 -10.68 12.93 -10.37
C ALA A 94 -10.15 12.30 -9.07
N ILE A 95 -9.25 12.98 -8.37
CA ILE A 95 -8.71 12.54 -7.08
C ILE A 95 -9.59 13.14 -5.98
N THR A 96 -10.41 12.30 -5.34
CA THR A 96 -11.33 12.71 -4.27
C THR A 96 -11.02 11.96 -2.97
N LYS A 97 -11.10 12.66 -1.84
CA LYS A 97 -10.93 12.09 -0.50
C LYS A 97 -11.98 12.63 0.44
N LYS A 98 -12.48 11.77 1.31
CA LYS A 98 -13.24 12.19 2.49
C LYS A 98 -12.27 12.49 3.62
N ILE A 99 -12.28 13.72 4.07
CA ILE A 99 -11.38 14.28 5.07
C ILE A 99 -12.06 14.17 6.44
N ASN A 100 -11.31 13.71 7.43
CA ASN A 100 -11.75 13.64 8.81
C ASN A 100 -10.61 14.15 9.68
N ILE A 101 -10.87 15.15 10.51
CA ILE A 101 -9.86 15.78 11.35
C ILE A 101 -10.27 15.59 12.80
N THR A 102 -9.34 15.17 13.64
CA THR A 102 -9.59 15.08 15.08
C THR A 102 -9.42 16.44 15.74
N GLU A 103 -10.01 16.59 16.91
CA GLU A 103 -9.69 17.71 17.80
C GLU A 103 -8.22 17.64 18.22
N ASP A 104 -7.68 18.79 18.64
CA ASP A 104 -6.31 18.88 19.14
C ASP A 104 -6.23 18.14 20.49
N GLU A 105 -5.26 17.22 20.61
CA GLU A 105 -4.95 16.45 21.80
C GLU A 105 -3.65 16.97 22.42
N ASP A 106 -3.69 17.17 23.74
CA ASP A 106 -2.57 17.69 24.51
C ASP A 106 -1.56 16.57 24.80
N ILE A 107 -0.30 16.80 24.44
CA ILE A 107 0.83 15.92 24.79
C ILE A 107 1.72 16.68 25.78
N PRO A 108 1.47 16.56 27.09
CA PRO A 108 2.32 17.15 28.10
C PRO A 108 3.68 16.44 28.17
N ILE A 109 4.76 17.21 28.17
CA ILE A 109 6.13 16.73 28.33
C ILE A 109 6.64 17.15 29.72
N SER A 110 6.90 16.15 30.55
CA SER A 110 7.47 16.30 31.88
C SER A 110 8.79 15.54 31.99
N VAL A 111 9.73 16.05 32.79
CA VAL A 111 11.01 15.36 33.06
C VAL A 111 10.81 14.16 33.99
N GLU A 112 9.81 14.25 34.88
CA GLU A 112 9.41 13.19 35.79
C GLU A 112 7.91 12.89 35.65
N GLU A 113 7.54 11.63 35.79
CA GLU A 113 6.15 11.18 35.69
C GLU A 113 5.32 11.78 36.84
N GLY A 114 4.21 12.44 36.50
CA GLY A 114 3.34 13.12 37.49
C GLY A 114 3.77 14.54 37.88
N ALA A 115 4.90 15.04 37.37
CA ALA A 115 5.30 16.45 37.56
C ALA A 115 4.53 17.39 36.62
N THR A 116 4.47 18.68 36.99
CA THR A 116 3.90 19.73 36.13
C THR A 116 4.61 19.76 34.77
N PRO A 117 3.87 19.77 33.65
CA PRO A 117 4.47 19.78 32.31
C PRO A 117 5.37 21.01 32.10
N ILE A 118 6.55 20.79 31.53
CA ILE A 118 7.48 21.88 31.14
C ILE A 118 7.03 22.48 29.81
N PHE A 119 6.42 21.66 28.97
CA PHE A 119 5.89 22.03 27.66
C PHE A 119 4.70 21.13 27.31
N THR A 120 3.71 21.64 26.60
CA THR A 120 2.60 20.85 26.05
C THR A 120 2.58 21.03 24.54
N PHE A 121 2.77 19.94 23.79
CA PHE A 121 2.51 19.91 22.35
C PHE A 121 1.03 19.70 22.10
N TYR A 122 0.53 20.20 20.98
CA TYR A 122 -0.81 19.87 20.51
C TYR A 122 -0.69 19.01 19.26
N THR A 123 -1.33 17.86 19.26
CA THR A 123 -1.39 16.99 18.09
C THR A 123 -2.79 16.90 17.54
N ASN A 124 -2.95 16.83 16.22
CA ASN A 124 -4.19 16.35 15.63
C ASN A 124 -3.93 15.41 14.46
N GLU A 125 -4.94 14.62 14.13
CA GLU A 125 -4.91 13.66 13.04
C GLU A 125 -5.72 14.18 11.85
N ILE A 126 -5.16 14.06 10.64
CA ILE A 126 -5.92 14.07 9.39
C ILE A 126 -6.07 12.62 8.93
N LEU A 127 -7.31 12.14 8.90
CA LEU A 127 -7.70 10.87 8.31
C LEU A 127 -8.28 11.10 6.92
N LEU A 128 -7.58 10.59 5.90
CA LEU A 128 -8.05 10.56 4.51
C LEU A 128 -8.65 9.19 4.23
N LYS A 129 -9.96 9.15 4.02
CA LYS A 129 -10.69 7.91 3.71
C LYS A 129 -10.65 7.61 2.22
N GLY A 130 -10.62 6.33 1.89
CA GLY A 130 -10.61 5.81 0.53
C GLY A 130 -10.32 4.31 0.51
N LYS A 131 -10.00 3.76 -0.66
CA LYS A 131 -9.61 2.34 -0.82
C LYS A 131 -8.38 1.99 0.04
N TYR A 132 -7.41 2.89 0.10
CA TYR A 132 -6.26 2.82 1.00
C TYR A 132 -6.31 4.06 1.91
N PRO A 133 -6.89 3.92 3.12
CA PRO A 133 -6.96 5.05 4.04
C PRO A 133 -5.57 5.41 4.55
N ALA A 134 -5.34 6.71 4.75
CA ALA A 134 -4.11 7.22 5.34
C ALA A 134 -4.42 8.14 6.52
N ARG A 135 -3.49 8.17 7.46
CA ARG A 135 -3.54 8.97 8.67
C ARG A 135 -2.25 9.76 8.78
N TYR A 136 -2.39 11.07 8.97
CA TYR A 136 -1.26 11.97 9.15
C TYR A 136 -1.41 12.70 10.47
N TYR A 137 -0.29 12.81 11.18
CA TYR A 137 -0.21 13.53 12.45
C TYR A 137 0.41 14.89 12.19
N ASN A 138 -0.18 15.90 12.81
CA ASN A 138 0.35 17.24 12.79
C ASN A 138 0.59 17.72 14.22
N PHE A 139 1.83 18.15 14.45
CA PHE A 139 2.32 18.64 15.73
C PHE A 139 2.40 20.16 15.66
N LYS A 140 1.73 20.84 16.59
CA LYS A 140 1.70 22.30 16.74
C LYS A 140 2.42 22.73 18.01
#